data_AF-A0ABC8YAM4-F1
#
_entry.id   AF-A0ABC8YAM4-F1
#
_cell.length_a   1.000
_cell.length_b   1.000
_cell.length_c   1.000
_cell.angle_alpha   90.00
_cell.angle_beta   90.00
_cell.angle_gamma   90.00
#
_symmetry.space_group_name_H-M   'P 1'
#
loop_
_entity.id
_entity.type
_entity.pdbx_description
1 polymer ?
#
loop_
_entity_poly.entity_id
_entity_poly.type
_entity_poly.pdbx_seq_one_letter_code
_entity_poly.pdbx_strand_id
1 'polypeptide(L)'
;MSNYHGGDVEEMEDEYDMNEPVDDMEEEEEEEEEEEEEEEEYQDQEPVVRDSDVEEEEDEDQLHRVPDTSAADARNGKDIQGIPWEKMAITRETYRQARLEQYKNYENIPNSGEAAMKQACKSTEKGGTYYEFRRNTRSVKSTISHFQLRNLVWATSKHDVYLLLHYSVLHWSALSGMNTEIMDVHGHVAPTERHPGSLLEGFVHTQISTMAVKDNLLVAGGFQGELICKHLDREGISFCCRTTFDDNAITNALEIFNTTSGALHFIASNNDCGVREYDMERYQQYKHFRFDWPVNHTSLSPDGKLIVIVGDDTDALLIDANSGKTIHAMKGHLDYSFASAWSPDGRTFATGNQDKTCRIWDARNLSQSVHVLRGNVGAIRSIRFTSDGQFLSMAEAADFVHIFDIKSDYTKRQELDFFGDVSGMSFSPDTDTLYVGVSDRIYGSLLQFGRRYNYSYLDSLL
;
A
#
# COMPACT_ATOMS: atom_id res chain seq x y z
N MET A 1 -56.40 16.27 28.49
CA MET A 1 -56.36 14.92 27.88
C MET A 1 -56.78 15.08 26.42
N SER A 2 -56.06 14.67 25.39
CA SER A 2 -54.72 14.14 25.15
C SER A 2 -54.57 14.21 23.62
N ASN A 3 -53.56 14.90 23.11
CA ASN A 3 -53.09 14.82 21.72
C ASN A 3 -52.14 13.63 21.59
N TYR A 4 -52.04 12.98 20.43
CA TYR A 4 -50.77 12.65 19.79
C TYR A 4 -50.97 12.22 18.32
N HIS A 5 -50.14 12.79 17.45
CA HIS A 5 -49.85 12.39 16.07
C HIS A 5 -48.72 11.35 16.08
N GLY A 6 -48.75 10.42 15.12
CA GLY A 6 -47.61 9.58 14.73
C GLY A 6 -47.92 8.97 13.37
N GLY A 7 -47.14 9.34 12.35
CA GLY A 7 -47.13 8.71 11.04
C GLY A 7 -45.98 7.72 10.99
N ASP A 8 -46.27 6.51 10.52
CA ASP A 8 -45.30 5.43 10.37
C ASP A 8 -44.56 5.55 9.03
N VAL A 9 -43.27 5.24 9.11
CA VAL A 9 -42.24 5.29 8.08
C VAL A 9 -42.19 3.92 7.41
N GLU A 10 -42.14 3.90 6.08
CA GLU A 10 -41.89 2.70 5.28
C GLU A 10 -40.43 2.26 5.45
N GLU A 11 -40.23 1.04 5.95
CA GLU A 11 -38.96 0.31 5.92
C GLU A 11 -38.77 -0.27 4.51
N MET A 12 -37.74 0.16 3.79
CA MET A 12 -37.18 -0.58 2.65
C MET A 12 -35.86 -1.20 3.11
N GLU A 13 -35.88 -2.51 3.23
CA GLU A 13 -34.70 -3.38 3.33
C GLU A 13 -34.19 -3.60 1.90
N ASP A 14 -32.97 -3.13 1.59
CA ASP A 14 -32.27 -3.51 0.36
C ASP A 14 -31.04 -4.35 0.76
N GLU A 15 -31.16 -5.66 0.51
CA GLU A 15 -30.10 -6.66 0.54
C GLU A 15 -29.11 -6.43 -0.62
N TYR A 16 -27.80 -6.43 -0.34
CA TYR A 16 -26.75 -6.42 -1.37
C TYR A 16 -26.21 -7.83 -1.56
N ASP A 17 -26.62 -8.48 -2.65
CA ASP A 17 -26.09 -9.75 -3.14
C ASP A 17 -25.17 -9.51 -4.35
N MET A 18 -23.93 -10.00 -4.25
CA MET A 18 -22.89 -9.87 -5.27
C MET A 18 -22.86 -11.13 -6.12
N ASN A 19 -23.57 -11.14 -7.25
CA ASN A 19 -23.51 -12.24 -8.21
C ASN A 19 -22.52 -11.94 -9.37
N GLU A 20 -21.51 -12.79 -9.48
CA GLU A 20 -20.74 -13.06 -10.70
C GLU A 20 -21.58 -13.86 -11.70
N PRO A 21 -21.36 -13.75 -13.03
CA PRO A 21 -22.04 -14.59 -14.00
C PRO A 21 -21.27 -15.91 -14.19
N VAL A 22 -21.94 -17.02 -13.88
CA VAL A 22 -21.58 -18.38 -14.34
C VAL A 22 -22.49 -18.68 -15.54
N ASP A 23 -21.89 -19.04 -16.67
CA ASP A 23 -22.62 -19.50 -17.86
C ASP A 23 -23.22 -20.89 -17.60
N ASP A 24 -24.52 -20.99 -17.89
CA ASP A 24 -25.36 -22.18 -17.87
C ASP A 24 -24.85 -23.28 -18.81
N MET A 25 -24.93 -24.55 -18.39
CA MET A 25 -25.62 -25.59 -19.15
C MET A 25 -26.08 -26.73 -18.25
N GLU A 26 -27.31 -27.15 -18.54
CA GLU A 26 -28.25 -27.92 -17.73
C GLU A 26 -27.91 -29.41 -17.55
N GLU A 27 -28.49 -29.93 -16.47
CA GLU A 27 -28.58 -31.31 -15.96
C GLU A 27 -29.12 -32.33 -16.98
N GLU A 28 -28.69 -33.59 -16.89
CA GLU A 28 -29.60 -34.76 -16.83
C GLU A 28 -28.93 -35.89 -16.01
N GLU A 29 -29.69 -36.43 -15.05
CA GLU A 29 -29.39 -37.63 -14.24
C GLU A 29 -29.66 -38.92 -15.05
N GLU A 30 -28.95 -40.02 -14.76
CA GLU A 30 -29.54 -41.37 -14.55
C GLU A 30 -28.48 -42.42 -14.11
N GLU A 31 -28.93 -43.34 -13.25
CA GLU A 31 -28.18 -44.38 -12.54
C GLU A 31 -28.00 -45.70 -13.34
N GLU A 32 -26.94 -46.44 -12.95
CA GLU A 32 -26.69 -47.91 -12.96
C GLU A 32 -27.09 -48.81 -14.17
N GLU A 33 -26.13 -49.55 -14.73
CA GLU A 33 -25.96 -51.03 -14.60
C GLU A 33 -24.88 -51.59 -15.57
N GLU A 34 -24.32 -52.74 -15.18
CA GLU A 34 -23.21 -53.51 -15.77
C GLU A 34 -23.56 -54.17 -17.13
N GLU A 35 -22.57 -54.42 -18.00
CA GLU A 35 -22.32 -55.74 -18.65
C GLU A 35 -21.14 -55.73 -19.66
N GLU A 36 -20.21 -56.66 -19.41
CA GLU A 36 -19.42 -57.58 -20.26
C GLU A 36 -18.74 -57.21 -21.61
N GLU A 37 -17.58 -57.87 -21.77
CA GLU A 37 -16.56 -57.84 -22.82
C GLU A 37 -17.01 -58.40 -24.18
N GLU A 38 -16.51 -57.86 -25.30
CA GLU A 38 -16.07 -58.64 -26.49
C GLU A 38 -15.02 -57.86 -27.31
N GLU A 39 -14.09 -58.62 -27.91
CA GLU A 39 -12.80 -58.21 -28.48
C GLU A 39 -12.81 -57.88 -30.00
N GLU A 40 -11.69 -57.24 -30.42
CA GLU A 40 -10.95 -57.34 -31.70
C GLU A 40 -11.00 -56.21 -32.78
N GLU A 41 -9.82 -55.54 -32.91
CA GLU A 41 -9.00 -55.26 -34.13
C GLU A 41 -9.51 -54.27 -35.23
N TYR A 42 -8.79 -53.28 -35.80
CA TYR A 42 -7.35 -52.91 -35.94
C TYR A 42 -7.16 -51.44 -36.42
N GLN A 43 -5.98 -50.84 -36.11
CA GLN A 43 -5.20 -49.77 -36.81
C GLN A 43 -5.83 -48.35 -36.94
N ASP A 44 -5.26 -47.23 -36.49
CA ASP A 44 -3.91 -46.66 -36.75
C ASP A 44 -3.57 -45.44 -35.82
N GLN A 45 -2.31 -45.34 -35.36
CA GLN A 45 -1.45 -44.13 -35.10
C GLN A 45 -2.02 -42.84 -34.45
N GLU A 46 -1.68 -42.55 -33.19
CA GLU A 46 -0.62 -41.62 -32.70
C GLU A 46 -0.78 -41.35 -31.17
N PRO A 47 0.29 -41.15 -30.39
CA PRO A 47 0.22 -41.12 -28.93
C PRO A 47 -0.19 -39.76 -28.37
N VAL A 48 -1.22 -39.79 -27.51
CA VAL A 48 -1.64 -38.67 -26.64
C VAL A 48 -0.50 -38.31 -25.70
N VAL A 49 0.01 -37.09 -25.83
CA VAL A 49 0.94 -36.48 -24.86
C VAL A 49 0.13 -36.11 -23.62
N ARG A 50 0.54 -36.69 -22.50
CA ARG A 50 0.08 -36.37 -21.15
C ARG A 50 0.83 -35.10 -20.74
N ASP A 51 0.14 -33.96 -20.72
CA ASP A 51 0.70 -32.71 -20.20
C ASP A 51 1.13 -32.90 -18.75
N SER A 52 2.43 -32.74 -18.54
CA SER A 52 3.07 -32.59 -17.24
C SER A 52 3.39 -31.12 -17.07
N ASP A 53 2.56 -30.41 -16.30
CA ASP A 53 2.76 -29.02 -15.87
C ASP A 53 3.91 -28.90 -14.86
N VAL A 54 5.14 -29.18 -15.31
CA VAL A 54 6.35 -29.04 -14.47
C VAL A 54 7.53 -28.38 -15.21
N GLU A 55 7.35 -27.91 -16.46
CA GLU A 55 8.46 -27.30 -17.22
C GLU A 55 8.38 -25.77 -17.41
N GLU A 56 7.35 -25.06 -16.90
CA GLU A 56 7.30 -23.60 -17.06
C GLU A 56 8.15 -22.80 -16.06
N GLU A 57 8.66 -23.40 -14.97
CA GLU A 57 9.47 -22.66 -13.97
C GLU A 57 10.97 -22.58 -14.30
N GLU A 58 11.52 -23.46 -15.14
CA GLU A 58 12.97 -23.43 -15.46
C GLU A 58 13.31 -22.50 -16.65
N ASP A 59 12.34 -22.10 -17.47
CA ASP A 59 12.55 -21.26 -18.66
C ASP A 59 12.45 -19.74 -18.40
N GLU A 60 11.94 -19.29 -17.25
CA GLU A 60 11.95 -17.86 -16.86
C GLU A 60 13.35 -17.36 -16.43
N ASP A 61 14.22 -18.25 -15.95
CA ASP A 61 15.50 -17.89 -15.32
C ASP A 61 16.62 -17.54 -16.31
N GLN A 62 16.48 -17.90 -17.59
CA GLN A 62 17.53 -17.68 -18.60
C GLN A 62 17.29 -16.45 -19.49
N LEU A 63 16.06 -15.89 -19.54
CA LEU A 63 15.76 -14.91 -20.59
C LEU A 63 16.19 -13.47 -20.30
N HIS A 64 16.27 -12.98 -19.06
CA HIS A 64 16.78 -11.62 -18.84
C HIS A 64 17.35 -11.34 -17.43
N ARG A 65 18.68 -11.45 -17.26
CA ARG A 65 19.37 -10.57 -16.31
C ARG A 65 19.34 -9.14 -16.85
N VAL A 66 18.19 -8.46 -16.73
CA VAL A 66 18.09 -7.04 -17.08
C VAL A 66 19.01 -6.27 -16.14
N PRO A 67 20.02 -5.56 -16.65
CA PRO A 67 20.98 -4.90 -15.79
C PRO A 67 20.31 -3.75 -15.03
N ASP A 68 20.67 -3.64 -13.75
CA ASP A 68 20.43 -2.45 -12.93
C ASP A 68 20.80 -1.17 -13.69
N THR A 69 20.18 -0.06 -13.30
CA THR A 69 20.52 1.26 -13.85
C THR A 69 21.12 2.11 -12.74
N SER A 70 22.35 2.57 -12.94
CA SER A 70 23.03 3.46 -12.01
C SER A 70 22.70 4.92 -12.30
N ALA A 71 22.95 5.82 -11.34
CA ALA A 71 22.87 7.25 -11.58
C ALA A 71 23.79 7.75 -12.70
N ALA A 72 24.94 7.08 -12.92
CA ALA A 72 25.84 7.43 -14.01
C ALA A 72 25.23 7.10 -15.37
N ASP A 73 24.59 5.93 -15.50
CA ASP A 73 23.89 5.55 -16.73
C ASP A 73 22.73 6.50 -17.02
N ALA A 74 21.94 6.84 -15.99
CA ALA A 74 20.82 7.77 -16.13
C ALA A 74 21.27 9.17 -16.57
N ARG A 75 22.38 9.69 -16.00
CA ARG A 75 22.98 10.96 -16.44
C ARG A 75 23.52 10.90 -17.87
N ASN A 76 23.89 9.71 -18.35
CA ASN A 76 24.31 9.50 -19.74
C ASN A 76 23.12 9.29 -20.69
N GLY A 77 21.88 9.46 -20.22
CA GLY A 77 20.66 9.40 -21.03
C GLY A 77 19.96 8.03 -21.05
N LYS A 78 20.42 7.04 -20.27
CA LYS A 78 19.69 5.79 -20.10
C LYS A 78 18.42 6.06 -19.27
N ASP A 79 17.30 5.44 -19.65
CA ASP A 79 16.08 5.49 -18.85
C ASP A 79 16.31 4.90 -17.44
N ILE A 80 15.77 5.53 -16.39
CA ILE A 80 16.00 5.13 -14.99
C ILE A 80 15.48 3.71 -14.69
N GLN A 81 14.45 3.24 -15.41
CA GLN A 81 13.95 1.88 -15.31
C GLN A 81 14.72 0.90 -16.21
N GLY A 82 15.60 1.42 -17.07
CA GLY A 82 16.33 0.65 -18.07
C GLY A 82 15.46 0.23 -19.25
N ILE A 83 14.33 0.93 -19.50
CA ILE A 83 13.48 0.67 -20.67
C ILE A 83 14.24 1.07 -21.94
N PRO A 84 14.48 0.14 -22.89
CA PRO A 84 15.28 0.42 -24.09
C PRO A 84 14.43 1.10 -25.16
N TRP A 85 13.99 2.33 -24.91
CA TRP A 85 13.15 3.12 -25.82
C TRP A 85 13.75 3.23 -27.23
N GLU A 86 15.08 3.26 -27.35
CA GLU A 86 15.80 3.32 -28.62
C GLU A 86 15.64 2.06 -29.50
N LYS A 87 15.21 0.94 -28.91
CA LYS A 87 14.93 -0.33 -29.60
C LYS A 87 13.43 -0.51 -29.88
N MET A 88 12.58 0.39 -29.41
CA MET A 88 11.14 0.32 -29.53
C MET A 88 10.64 1.20 -30.68
N ALA A 89 9.45 0.88 -31.20
CA ALA A 89 8.79 1.69 -32.23
C ALA A 89 8.18 3.00 -31.67
N ILE A 90 8.08 3.13 -30.34
CA ILE A 90 7.48 4.27 -29.65
C ILE A 90 8.52 4.94 -28.75
N THR A 91 8.48 6.28 -28.68
CA THR A 91 9.34 7.04 -27.76
C THR A 91 8.74 7.09 -26.35
N ARG A 92 9.58 7.35 -25.34
CA ARG A 92 9.14 7.55 -23.96
C ARG A 92 8.06 8.63 -23.84
N GLU A 93 8.22 9.75 -24.54
CA GLU A 93 7.29 10.89 -24.51
C GLU A 93 5.94 10.51 -25.12
N THR A 94 5.96 9.81 -26.25
CA THR A 94 4.74 9.36 -26.92
C THR A 94 3.99 8.36 -26.04
N TYR A 95 4.70 7.43 -25.42
CA TYR A 95 4.12 6.48 -24.48
C TYR A 95 3.56 7.17 -23.23
N ARG A 96 4.28 8.14 -22.64
CA ARG A 96 3.79 8.96 -21.52
C ARG A 96 2.53 9.74 -21.87
N GLN A 97 2.46 10.33 -23.07
CA GLN A 97 1.27 11.04 -23.50
C GLN A 97 0.07 10.11 -23.64
N ALA A 98 0.25 8.96 -24.30
CA ALA A 98 -0.78 7.94 -24.40
C ALA A 98 -1.22 7.45 -23.00
N ARG A 99 -0.26 7.29 -22.07
CA ARG A 99 -0.53 6.88 -20.70
C ARG A 99 -1.38 7.90 -19.94
N LEU A 100 -1.11 9.20 -20.10
CA LEU A 100 -1.92 10.28 -19.50
C LEU A 100 -3.36 10.30 -20.04
N GLU A 101 -3.55 9.96 -21.32
CA GLU A 101 -4.87 9.97 -21.99
C GLU A 101 -5.69 8.70 -21.72
N GLN A 102 -5.02 7.55 -21.61
CA GLN A 102 -5.66 6.24 -21.58
C GLN A 102 -5.77 5.64 -20.18
N TYR A 103 -4.97 6.11 -19.20
CA TYR A 103 -5.02 5.57 -17.84
C TYR A 103 -6.40 5.82 -17.20
N LYS A 104 -7.11 4.73 -16.89
CA LYS A 104 -8.38 4.78 -16.18
C LYS A 104 -8.14 4.54 -14.71
N ASN A 105 -8.33 5.59 -13.92
CA ASN A 105 -8.43 5.48 -12.48
C ASN A 105 -9.72 4.73 -12.14
N TYR A 106 -9.64 3.72 -11.28
CA TYR A 106 -10.83 3.17 -10.64
C TYR A 106 -11.51 4.30 -9.83
N GLU A 107 -12.82 4.29 -9.66
CA GLU A 107 -13.53 5.29 -8.86
C GLU A 107 -14.67 4.57 -8.14
N ASN A 108 -14.77 4.71 -6.82
CA ASN A 108 -15.93 4.15 -6.10
C ASN A 108 -17.14 5.06 -6.33
N ILE A 109 -16.89 6.37 -6.44
CA ILE A 109 -17.91 7.37 -6.75
C ILE A 109 -17.68 7.84 -8.18
N PRO A 110 -18.60 7.56 -9.12
CA PRO A 110 -18.41 7.88 -10.53
C PRO A 110 -18.09 9.36 -10.78
N ASN A 111 -17.04 9.62 -11.57
CA ASN A 111 -16.55 10.95 -11.94
C ASN A 111 -15.98 11.78 -10.78
N SER A 112 -15.67 11.16 -9.63
CA SER A 112 -15.10 11.85 -8.47
C SER A 112 -13.79 12.57 -8.82
N GLY A 113 -12.93 11.93 -9.61
CA GLY A 113 -11.67 12.52 -10.07
C GLY A 113 -11.90 13.73 -10.96
N GLU A 114 -12.77 13.64 -11.97
CA GLU A 114 -13.07 14.79 -12.83
C GLU A 114 -13.72 15.95 -12.04
N ALA A 115 -14.62 15.64 -11.11
CA ALA A 115 -15.25 16.61 -10.24
C ALA A 115 -14.24 17.30 -9.32
N ALA A 116 -13.31 16.57 -8.71
CA ALA A 116 -12.25 17.12 -7.89
C ALA A 116 -11.30 18.01 -8.73
N MET A 117 -11.05 17.63 -9.98
CA MET A 117 -10.27 18.44 -10.93
C MET A 117 -10.96 19.75 -11.33
N LYS A 118 -12.25 19.93 -11.08
CA LYS A 118 -12.97 21.21 -11.26
C LYS A 118 -12.87 22.11 -10.01
N GLN A 119 -12.56 21.57 -8.83
CA GLN A 119 -12.39 22.36 -7.60
C GLN A 119 -11.10 23.18 -7.63
N ALA A 120 -11.05 24.30 -6.91
CA ALA A 120 -9.83 25.10 -6.82
C ALA A 120 -8.72 24.33 -6.08
N CYS A 121 -7.71 23.87 -6.82
CA CYS A 121 -6.52 23.24 -6.24
C CYS A 121 -5.33 24.20 -6.23
N LYS A 122 -4.39 23.90 -5.34
CA LYS A 122 -3.17 24.69 -5.20
C LYS A 122 -2.38 24.64 -6.51
N SER A 123 -2.07 25.83 -7.05
CA SER A 123 -1.13 25.93 -8.18
C SER A 123 0.27 25.54 -7.70
N THR A 124 0.93 24.66 -8.46
CA THR A 124 2.27 24.17 -8.12
C THR A 124 3.22 24.32 -9.29
N GLU A 125 4.44 24.75 -8.99
CA GLU A 125 5.53 24.88 -9.94
C GLU A 125 6.34 23.59 -9.95
N LYS A 126 6.42 22.95 -11.12
CA LYS A 126 7.36 21.85 -11.36
C LYS A 126 8.77 22.43 -11.43
N GLY A 127 9.75 21.75 -10.82
CA GLY A 127 11.15 22.15 -10.87
C GLY A 127 11.92 21.99 -9.56
N GLY A 128 11.26 21.53 -8.49
CA GLY A 128 11.96 21.07 -7.30
C GLY A 128 12.89 19.90 -7.64
N THR A 129 14.08 19.86 -7.05
CA THR A 129 14.98 18.71 -7.11
C THR A 129 15.51 18.44 -5.71
N TYR A 130 14.73 17.69 -4.94
CA TYR A 130 14.96 17.40 -3.53
C TYR A 130 15.60 16.03 -3.32
N TYR A 131 15.26 15.05 -4.16
CA TYR A 131 15.79 13.68 -4.14
C TYR A 131 16.29 13.29 -5.53
N GLU A 132 17.58 13.01 -5.67
CA GLU A 132 18.21 12.64 -6.94
C GLU A 132 18.24 11.12 -7.12
N PHE A 133 17.95 10.63 -8.32
CA PHE A 133 18.05 9.20 -8.64
C PHE A 133 19.46 8.67 -8.35
N ARG A 134 19.54 7.54 -7.66
CA ARG A 134 20.80 6.87 -7.30
C ARG A 134 20.95 5.55 -8.03
N ARG A 135 19.91 4.73 -7.98
CA ARG A 135 19.94 3.37 -8.51
C ARG A 135 18.54 2.86 -8.76
N ASN A 136 18.42 2.02 -9.77
CA ASN A 136 17.33 1.11 -9.94
C ASN A 136 17.85 -0.32 -9.82
N THR A 137 17.32 -1.07 -8.87
CA THR A 137 17.68 -2.48 -8.66
C THR A 137 16.57 -3.39 -9.18
N ARG A 138 16.84 -4.10 -10.29
CA ARG A 138 15.87 -4.93 -11.02
C ARG A 138 15.64 -6.29 -10.39
N SER A 139 16.64 -6.80 -9.65
CA SER A 139 16.51 -8.05 -8.90
C SER A 139 15.64 -7.94 -7.64
N VAL A 140 15.26 -6.71 -7.26
CA VAL A 140 14.44 -6.44 -6.09
C VAL A 140 13.11 -5.89 -6.59
N LYS A 141 12.09 -6.73 -6.63
CA LYS A 141 10.74 -6.37 -7.07
C LYS A 141 9.75 -6.62 -5.95
N SER A 142 8.65 -5.88 -5.95
CA SER A 142 7.57 -6.03 -5.00
C SER A 142 6.29 -6.45 -5.72
N THR A 143 5.55 -7.38 -5.13
CA THR A 143 4.27 -7.85 -5.67
C THR A 143 3.12 -7.12 -5.01
N ILE A 144 2.15 -6.67 -5.80
CA ILE A 144 0.89 -6.13 -5.31
C ILE A 144 -0.19 -7.19 -5.52
N SER A 145 -0.79 -7.66 -4.42
CA SER A 145 -1.91 -8.61 -4.48
C SER A 145 -3.27 -7.92 -4.55
N HIS A 146 -3.36 -6.63 -4.18
CA HIS A 146 -4.61 -5.87 -4.19
C HIS A 146 -4.42 -4.46 -4.71
N PHE A 147 -5.26 -4.04 -5.65
CA PHE A 147 -5.12 -2.78 -6.37
C PHE A 147 -5.30 -1.53 -5.49
N GLN A 148 -5.78 -1.67 -4.24
CA GLN A 148 -5.98 -0.54 -3.34
C GLN A 148 -4.86 -0.34 -2.30
N LEU A 149 -4.18 -1.41 -1.89
CA LEU A 149 -3.24 -1.41 -0.76
C LEU A 149 -1.80 -1.19 -1.23
N ARG A 150 -1.09 -0.21 -0.66
CA ARG A 150 0.24 0.25 -1.14
C ARG A 150 1.30 0.46 -0.04
N ASN A 151 1.14 -0.20 1.11
CA ASN A 151 2.09 -0.13 2.22
C ASN A 151 3.00 -1.37 2.24
N LEU A 152 3.75 -1.58 1.14
CA LEU A 152 4.54 -2.78 0.88
C LEU A 152 6.05 -2.53 0.77
N VAL A 153 6.50 -1.32 1.08
CA VAL A 153 7.92 -0.94 1.10
C VAL A 153 8.19 -0.15 2.37
N TRP A 154 9.20 -0.56 3.13
CA TRP A 154 9.51 0.06 4.42
C TRP A 154 11.01 0.20 4.67
N ALA A 155 11.53 1.42 4.72
CA ALA A 155 12.91 1.70 5.02
C ALA A 155 13.11 1.86 6.54
N THR A 156 14.09 1.16 7.10
CA THR A 156 14.51 1.30 8.51
C THR A 156 15.82 2.06 8.65
N SER A 157 16.57 2.16 7.56
CA SER A 157 17.76 3.02 7.42
C SER A 157 17.87 3.47 5.96
N LYS A 158 18.85 4.31 5.63
CA LYS A 158 19.20 4.62 4.23
C LYS A 158 19.81 3.45 3.46
N HIS A 159 20.02 2.33 4.13
CA HIS A 159 20.64 1.12 3.59
C HIS A 159 19.73 -0.09 3.67
N ASP A 160 18.73 -0.09 4.56
CA ASP A 160 17.93 -1.26 4.88
C ASP A 160 16.47 -1.00 4.57
N VAL A 161 15.91 -1.81 3.66
CA VAL A 161 14.54 -1.69 3.19
C VAL A 161 13.87 -3.06 3.15
N TYR A 162 12.62 -3.12 3.58
CA TYR A 162 11.79 -4.31 3.61
C TYR A 162 10.73 -4.23 2.53
N LEU A 163 10.52 -5.31 1.79
CA LEU A 163 9.59 -5.36 0.65
C LEU A 163 8.82 -6.68 0.62
N LEU A 164 7.58 -6.62 0.16
CA LEU A 164 6.77 -7.83 -0.06
C LEU A 164 7.03 -8.39 -1.46
N LEU A 165 7.40 -9.68 -1.54
CA LEU A 165 7.45 -10.46 -2.77
C LEU A 165 6.61 -11.72 -2.60
N HIS A 166 5.44 -11.77 -3.25
CA HIS A 166 4.44 -12.84 -3.09
C HIS A 166 4.08 -13.09 -1.62
N TYR A 167 4.52 -14.23 -1.06
CA TYR A 167 4.28 -14.66 0.31
C TYR A 167 5.43 -14.31 1.26
N SER A 168 6.51 -13.71 0.76
CA SER A 168 7.72 -13.46 1.53
C SER A 168 7.94 -11.99 1.80
N VAL A 169 8.29 -11.67 3.05
CA VAL A 169 8.88 -10.37 3.39
C VAL A 169 10.40 -10.47 3.24
N LEU A 170 10.93 -9.68 2.32
CA LEU A 170 12.36 -9.59 2.03
C LEU A 170 12.95 -8.37 2.72
N HIS A 171 14.19 -8.50 3.20
CA HIS A 171 15.07 -7.40 3.55
C HIS A 171 16.12 -7.25 2.45
N TRP A 172 16.20 -6.06 1.87
CA TRP A 172 17.26 -5.68 0.95
C TRP A 172 18.21 -4.71 1.65
N SER A 173 19.50 -5.03 1.58
CA SER A 173 20.55 -4.11 2.02
C SER A 173 21.24 -3.47 0.83
N ALA A 174 21.09 -2.15 0.68
CA ALA A 174 21.76 -1.38 -0.36
C ALA A 174 23.28 -1.30 -0.19
N LEU A 175 23.82 -1.65 0.98
CA LEU A 175 25.27 -1.73 1.24
C LEU A 175 25.87 -3.01 0.67
N SER A 176 25.29 -4.16 0.97
CA SER A 176 25.79 -5.46 0.51
C SER A 176 25.27 -5.82 -0.89
N GLY A 177 24.15 -5.25 -1.31
CA GLY A 177 23.45 -5.64 -2.53
C GLY A 177 22.84 -7.05 -2.42
N MET A 178 22.44 -7.45 -1.22
CA MET A 178 21.89 -8.78 -0.94
C MET A 178 20.44 -8.69 -0.45
N ASN A 179 19.60 -9.61 -0.96
CA ASN A 179 18.27 -9.90 -0.43
C ASN A 179 18.39 -10.99 0.63
N THR A 180 17.71 -10.83 1.75
CA THR A 180 17.52 -11.84 2.79
C THR A 180 16.04 -12.02 3.03
N GLU A 181 15.54 -13.25 2.95
CA GLU A 181 14.16 -13.55 3.30
C GLU A 181 14.01 -13.52 4.84
N ILE A 182 13.11 -12.69 5.33
CA ILE A 182 12.89 -12.47 6.77
C ILE A 182 11.78 -13.36 7.30
N MET A 183 10.77 -13.60 6.46
CA MET A 183 9.57 -14.36 6.80
C MET A 183 8.89 -14.80 5.50
N ASP A 184 8.68 -16.11 5.33
CA ASP A 184 7.82 -16.69 4.31
C ASP A 184 6.53 -17.18 5.00
N VAL A 185 5.39 -16.75 4.48
CA VAL A 185 4.06 -17.11 5.00
C VAL A 185 3.23 -17.99 4.06
N HIS A 186 3.85 -18.55 3.01
CA HIS A 186 3.23 -19.53 2.13
C HIS A 186 2.97 -20.86 2.87
N GLY A 187 3.95 -21.29 3.66
CA GLY A 187 3.87 -22.49 4.49
C GLY A 187 3.10 -22.28 5.79
N HIS A 188 3.28 -23.23 6.72
CA HIS A 188 2.74 -23.11 8.07
C HIS A 188 3.58 -22.14 8.91
N VAL A 189 2.92 -21.15 9.51
CA VAL A 189 3.54 -20.10 10.32
C VAL A 189 2.88 -20.08 11.69
N ALA A 190 3.62 -20.45 12.73
CA ALA A 190 3.15 -20.46 14.11
C ALA A 190 4.11 -19.71 15.03
N PRO A 191 3.61 -19.15 16.16
CA PRO A 191 4.45 -18.42 17.08
C PRO A 191 5.36 -19.38 17.86
N THR A 192 6.65 -19.06 17.92
CA THR A 192 7.65 -19.80 18.71
C THR A 192 7.60 -19.41 20.19
N GLU A 193 7.10 -18.21 20.49
CA GLU A 193 6.88 -17.70 21.83
C GLU A 193 5.42 -17.91 22.26
N ARG A 194 5.19 -18.24 23.53
CA ARG A 194 3.84 -18.47 24.08
C ARG A 194 3.36 -17.25 24.83
N HIS A 195 2.49 -16.49 24.20
CA HIS A 195 1.84 -15.33 24.81
C HIS A 195 0.32 -15.51 24.90
N PRO A 196 -0.38 -14.87 25.85
CA PRO A 196 -1.81 -15.07 26.05
C PRO A 196 -2.69 -14.76 24.84
N GLY A 197 -2.33 -13.75 24.05
CA GLY A 197 -3.07 -13.39 22.82
C GLY A 197 -2.67 -14.19 21.58
N SER A 198 -1.68 -15.09 21.69
CA SER A 198 -1.16 -15.82 20.53
C SER A 198 -2.12 -16.89 20.06
N LEU A 199 -2.36 -16.94 18.75
CA LEU A 199 -2.97 -18.07 18.08
C LEU A 199 -1.91 -19.17 17.87
N LEU A 200 -1.84 -20.13 18.79
CA LEU A 200 -0.77 -21.13 18.83
C LEU A 200 -0.76 -22.11 17.64
N GLU A 201 -1.92 -22.32 17.01
CA GLU A 201 -2.03 -23.11 15.79
C GLU A 201 -1.39 -22.41 14.58
N GLY A 202 -1.23 -21.09 14.63
CA GLY A 202 -0.66 -20.32 13.54
C GLY A 202 -1.59 -20.20 12.33
N PHE A 203 -0.99 -19.98 11.17
CA PHE A 203 -1.67 -19.83 9.89
C PHE A 203 -0.99 -20.67 8.82
N VAL A 204 -1.69 -20.87 7.70
CA VAL A 204 -1.16 -21.55 6.51
C VAL A 204 -1.57 -20.72 5.30
N HIS A 205 -0.68 -20.58 4.32
CA HIS A 205 -1.00 -19.94 3.03
C HIS A 205 -1.50 -18.50 3.15
N THR A 206 -0.99 -17.75 4.13
CA THR A 206 -1.43 -16.38 4.39
C THR A 206 -0.93 -15.46 3.29
N GLN A 207 -1.83 -14.73 2.64
CA GLN A 207 -1.44 -13.65 1.75
C GLN A 207 -1.25 -12.36 2.54
N ILE A 208 -0.11 -11.69 2.38
CA ILE A 208 0.17 -10.42 3.06
C ILE A 208 -0.47 -9.26 2.27
N SER A 209 -1.26 -8.45 2.96
CA SER A 209 -1.93 -7.26 2.43
C SER A 209 -1.19 -5.97 2.77
N THR A 210 -0.47 -5.93 3.90
CA THR A 210 0.25 -4.75 4.38
C THR A 210 1.35 -5.14 5.37
N MET A 211 2.34 -4.27 5.56
CA MET A 211 3.35 -4.45 6.60
C MET A 211 3.88 -3.13 7.16
N ALA A 212 4.46 -3.20 8.35
CA ALA A 212 5.21 -2.12 8.99
C ALA A 212 6.45 -2.68 9.68
N VAL A 213 7.56 -1.91 9.66
CA VAL A 213 8.81 -2.31 10.33
C VAL A 213 9.39 -1.14 11.12
N LYS A 214 9.53 -1.29 12.44
CA LYS A 214 10.08 -0.24 13.30
C LYS A 214 10.57 -0.84 14.61
N ASP A 215 11.64 -0.28 15.17
CA ASP A 215 12.18 -0.65 16.48
C ASP A 215 12.37 -2.18 16.64
N ASN A 216 12.97 -2.81 15.63
CA ASN A 216 13.17 -4.27 15.50
C ASN A 216 11.88 -5.11 15.47
N LEU A 217 10.69 -4.52 15.37
CA LEU A 217 9.45 -5.22 15.18
C LEU A 217 9.00 -5.12 13.72
N LEU A 218 8.75 -6.27 13.11
CA LEU A 218 8.03 -6.41 11.85
C LEU A 218 6.63 -6.91 12.16
N VAL A 219 5.61 -6.23 11.63
CA VAL A 219 4.22 -6.69 11.65
C VAL A 219 3.73 -6.81 10.22
N ALA A 220 3.21 -7.98 9.86
CA ALA A 220 2.52 -8.24 8.60
C ALA A 220 1.04 -8.50 8.86
N GLY A 221 0.18 -7.88 8.05
CA GLY A 221 -1.26 -8.09 8.05
C GLY A 221 -1.68 -8.91 6.84
N GLY A 222 -2.67 -9.78 7.02
CA GLY A 222 -3.21 -10.64 5.96
C GLY A 222 -4.60 -10.25 5.47
N PHE A 223 -5.06 -10.93 4.42
CA PHE A 223 -6.38 -10.73 3.81
C PHE A 223 -7.55 -11.31 4.63
N GLN A 224 -7.29 -12.23 5.57
CA GLN A 224 -8.29 -12.86 6.42
C GLN A 224 -8.09 -12.50 7.90
N GLY A 225 -7.68 -11.24 8.15
CA GLY A 225 -7.51 -10.69 9.49
C GLY A 225 -6.28 -11.20 10.23
N GLU A 226 -5.36 -11.92 9.57
CA GLU A 226 -4.13 -12.38 10.19
C GLU A 226 -3.23 -11.20 10.56
N LEU A 227 -2.62 -11.29 11.73
CA LEU A 227 -1.53 -10.43 12.16
C LEU A 227 -0.37 -11.32 12.58
N ILE A 228 0.79 -11.11 11.97
CA ILE A 228 2.01 -11.89 12.22
C ILE A 228 3.11 -10.91 12.63
N CYS A 229 3.64 -11.10 13.83
CA CYS A 229 4.65 -10.25 14.45
C CYS A 229 5.96 -11.01 14.61
N LYS A 230 7.04 -10.44 14.07
CA LYS A 230 8.40 -10.96 14.18
C LYS A 230 9.33 -9.90 14.74
N HIS A 231 10.00 -10.22 15.84
CA HIS A 231 11.17 -9.46 16.27
C HIS A 231 12.37 -9.83 15.38
N LEU A 232 12.97 -8.83 14.73
CA LEU A 232 14.05 -9.01 13.75
C LEU A 232 15.36 -9.49 14.37
N ASP A 233 15.54 -9.30 15.67
CA ASP A 233 16.67 -9.76 16.47
C ASP A 233 16.45 -11.16 17.09
N ARG A 234 15.35 -11.83 16.76
CA ARG A 234 14.97 -13.15 17.28
C ARG A 234 14.63 -14.14 16.17
N GLU A 235 14.81 -15.42 16.48
CA GLU A 235 14.40 -16.51 15.60
C GLU A 235 12.90 -16.80 15.71
N GLY A 236 12.29 -17.17 14.58
CA GLY A 236 10.85 -17.49 14.51
C GLY A 236 9.91 -16.30 14.60
N ILE A 237 8.63 -16.60 14.77
CA ILE A 237 7.53 -15.64 14.94
C ILE A 237 7.29 -15.42 16.42
N SER A 238 7.29 -14.18 16.85
CA SER A 238 7.10 -13.85 18.27
C SER A 238 5.63 -13.90 18.67
N PHE A 239 4.73 -13.45 17.80
CA PHE A 239 3.31 -13.38 18.09
C PHE A 239 2.51 -13.44 16.81
N CYS A 240 1.36 -14.11 16.83
CA CYS A 240 0.39 -13.98 15.76
C CYS A 240 -1.02 -14.11 16.33
N CYS A 241 -1.98 -13.42 15.72
CA CYS A 241 -3.38 -13.48 16.12
C CYS A 241 -4.27 -13.16 14.91
N ARG A 242 -5.57 -13.40 15.05
CA ARG A 242 -6.57 -13.01 14.04
C ARG A 242 -7.45 -11.89 14.61
N THR A 243 -7.66 -10.82 13.84
CA THR A 243 -8.42 -9.62 14.27
C THR A 243 -9.92 -9.87 14.32
N THR A 244 -10.44 -10.61 13.34
CA THR A 244 -11.82 -11.06 13.21
C THR A 244 -11.87 -12.31 12.33
N PHE A 245 -12.96 -13.07 12.41
CA PHE A 245 -13.23 -14.22 11.53
C PHE A 245 -14.26 -13.89 10.45
N ASP A 246 -14.63 -12.61 10.30
CA ASP A 246 -15.51 -12.17 9.22
C ASP A 246 -14.87 -12.40 7.86
N ASP A 247 -15.68 -12.65 6.83
CA ASP A 247 -15.18 -12.89 5.47
C ASP A 247 -14.45 -11.66 4.89
N ASN A 248 -14.77 -10.46 5.39
CA ASN A 248 -14.18 -9.19 4.97
C ASN A 248 -13.15 -8.65 6.00
N ALA A 249 -12.19 -9.47 6.39
CA ALA A 249 -11.25 -9.19 7.49
C ALA A 249 -9.92 -8.52 7.08
N ILE A 250 -9.77 -8.10 5.82
CA ILE A 250 -8.48 -7.62 5.28
C ILE A 250 -7.83 -6.59 6.21
N THR A 251 -6.56 -6.79 6.55
CA THR A 251 -5.78 -5.78 7.26
C THR A 251 -5.25 -4.78 6.23
N ASN A 252 -5.82 -3.59 6.19
CA ASN A 252 -5.55 -2.60 5.15
C ASN A 252 -4.27 -1.78 5.42
N ALA A 253 -4.02 -1.45 6.69
CA ALA A 253 -2.84 -0.67 7.08
C ALA A 253 -2.35 -1.01 8.49
N LEU A 254 -1.04 -0.88 8.68
CA LEU A 254 -0.35 -1.05 9.95
C LEU A 254 0.52 0.16 10.27
N GLU A 255 0.51 0.59 11.52
CA GLU A 255 1.43 1.61 12.04
C GLU A 255 2.02 1.19 13.39
N ILE A 256 3.35 1.15 13.48
CA ILE A 256 4.09 0.84 14.72
C ILE A 256 4.52 2.15 15.40
N PHE A 257 4.29 2.26 16.71
CA PHE A 257 4.63 3.44 17.48
C PHE A 257 4.98 3.09 18.92
N ASN A 258 5.71 4.01 19.56
CA ASN A 258 5.93 3.96 21.00
C ASN A 258 4.90 4.86 21.68
N THR A 259 4.26 4.33 22.71
CA THR A 259 3.39 5.11 23.59
C THR A 259 4.21 6.18 24.34
N THR A 260 3.52 7.08 25.05
CA THR A 260 4.17 8.08 25.89
C THR A 260 4.99 7.48 27.04
N SER A 261 4.72 6.24 27.45
CA SER A 261 5.54 5.49 28.41
C SER A 261 6.73 4.77 27.78
N GLY A 262 6.85 4.78 26.45
CA GLY A 262 7.88 4.05 25.70
C GLY A 262 7.52 2.60 25.38
N ALA A 263 6.31 2.15 25.73
CA ALA A 263 5.86 0.80 25.38
C ALA A 263 5.58 0.71 23.88
N LEU A 264 6.03 -0.36 23.25
CA LEU A 264 5.91 -0.58 21.81
C LEU A 264 4.52 -1.12 21.48
N HIS A 265 3.79 -0.40 20.64
CA HIS A 265 2.43 -0.73 20.22
C HIS A 265 2.34 -0.71 18.69
N PHE A 266 1.30 -1.32 18.15
CA PHE A 266 0.91 -1.08 16.76
C PHE A 266 -0.60 -0.92 16.62
N ILE A 267 -1.03 -0.16 15.61
CA ILE A 267 -2.42 -0.04 15.20
C ILE A 267 -2.62 -0.80 13.88
N ALA A 268 -3.69 -1.59 13.82
CA ALA A 268 -4.19 -2.23 12.62
C ALA A 268 -5.51 -1.60 12.19
N SER A 269 -5.60 -1.26 10.91
CA SER A 269 -6.83 -0.79 10.25
C SER A 269 -7.38 -1.94 9.43
N ASN A 270 -8.65 -2.28 9.60
CA ASN A 270 -9.24 -3.46 9.00
C ASN A 270 -10.49 -3.12 8.19
N ASN A 271 -10.76 -3.96 7.19
CA ASN A 271 -11.93 -3.84 6.32
C ASN A 271 -13.25 -4.14 7.04
N ASP A 272 -13.20 -4.77 8.21
CA ASP A 272 -14.34 -5.08 9.08
C ASP A 272 -14.88 -3.87 9.88
N CYS A 273 -14.60 -2.67 9.39
CA CYS A 273 -14.85 -1.38 10.03
C CYS A 273 -14.13 -1.19 11.38
N GLY A 274 -13.13 -2.01 11.69
CA GLY A 274 -12.41 -2.00 12.95
C GLY A 274 -11.03 -1.34 12.88
N VAL A 275 -10.66 -0.66 13.97
CA VAL A 275 -9.30 -0.20 14.25
C VAL A 275 -8.87 -0.78 15.59
N ARG A 276 -7.77 -1.51 15.59
CA ARG A 276 -7.29 -2.26 16.77
C ARG A 276 -5.88 -1.84 17.14
N GLU A 277 -5.66 -1.55 18.41
CA GLU A 277 -4.34 -1.26 18.96
C GLU A 277 -3.86 -2.48 19.75
N TYR A 278 -2.62 -2.90 19.54
CA TYR A 278 -1.99 -4.04 20.21
C TYR A 278 -0.81 -3.57 21.06
N ASP A 279 -0.74 -4.07 22.28
CA ASP A 279 0.36 -3.87 23.23
C ASP A 279 1.37 -5.01 23.06
N MET A 280 2.59 -4.70 22.66
CA MET A 280 3.65 -5.70 22.41
C MET A 280 4.49 -6.06 23.63
N GLU A 281 4.25 -5.44 24.79
CA GLU A 281 4.78 -5.95 26.06
C GLU A 281 3.89 -7.05 26.62
N ARG A 282 2.57 -6.94 26.39
CA ARG A 282 1.57 -7.92 26.84
C ARG A 282 1.13 -8.90 25.76
N TYR A 283 1.48 -8.64 24.49
CA TYR A 283 1.12 -9.44 23.32
C TYR A 283 -0.40 -9.70 23.25
N GLN A 284 -1.17 -8.63 23.33
CA GLN A 284 -2.64 -8.69 23.31
C GLN A 284 -3.25 -7.42 22.73
N GLN A 285 -4.49 -7.52 22.28
CA GLN A 285 -5.29 -6.36 21.89
C GLN A 285 -5.50 -5.46 23.12
N TYR A 286 -5.18 -4.18 22.97
CA TYR A 286 -5.31 -3.14 23.98
C TYR A 286 -6.58 -2.29 23.77
N LYS A 287 -6.83 -1.84 22.53
CA LYS A 287 -8.04 -1.08 22.17
C LYS A 287 -8.67 -1.61 20.89
N HIS A 288 -9.97 -1.37 20.77
CA HIS A 288 -10.75 -1.64 19.56
C HIS A 288 -11.81 -0.55 19.39
N PHE A 289 -11.77 0.12 18.25
CA PHE A 289 -12.74 1.11 17.81
C PHE A 289 -13.45 0.59 16.57
N ARG A 290 -14.76 0.82 16.47
CA ARG A 290 -15.57 0.46 15.28
C ARG A 290 -16.15 1.70 14.65
N PHE A 291 -16.26 1.68 13.33
CA PHE A 291 -16.80 2.74 12.50
C PHE A 291 -17.94 2.20 11.64
N ASP A 292 -18.62 3.10 10.94
CA ASP A 292 -19.78 2.76 10.09
C ASP A 292 -19.35 2.19 8.72
N TRP A 293 -18.06 2.20 8.41
CA TRP A 293 -17.49 1.82 7.13
C TRP A 293 -16.10 1.16 7.25
N PRO A 294 -15.67 0.36 6.26
CA PRO A 294 -14.34 -0.25 6.18
C PRO A 294 -13.20 0.76 6.32
N VAL A 295 -12.25 0.50 7.22
CA VAL A 295 -11.14 1.43 7.48
C VAL A 295 -9.92 1.06 6.63
N ASN A 296 -9.59 1.91 5.68
CA ASN A 296 -8.49 1.70 4.74
C ASN A 296 -7.13 2.12 5.32
N HIS A 297 -7.08 3.18 6.12
CA HIS A 297 -5.83 3.65 6.69
C HIS A 297 -6.05 4.45 7.97
N THR A 298 -5.09 4.38 8.88
CA THR A 298 -5.02 5.24 10.06
C THR A 298 -3.64 5.88 10.18
N SER A 299 -3.58 7.07 10.78
CA SER A 299 -2.30 7.68 11.16
C SER A 299 -2.37 8.37 12.52
N LEU A 300 -1.43 8.01 13.39
CA LEU A 300 -1.29 8.56 14.74
C LEU A 300 -0.52 9.89 14.70
N SER A 301 -1.04 10.89 15.40
CA SER A 301 -0.35 12.15 15.62
C SER A 301 0.96 11.95 16.41
N PRO A 302 1.98 12.81 16.21
CA PRO A 302 3.30 12.65 16.87
C PRO A 302 3.24 12.65 18.40
N ASP A 303 2.23 13.28 19.01
CA ASP A 303 2.04 13.29 20.46
C ASP A 303 1.18 12.13 20.99
N GLY A 304 0.71 11.26 20.10
CA GLY A 304 -0.07 10.06 20.40
C GLY A 304 -1.50 10.30 20.84
N LYS A 305 -2.04 11.53 20.70
CA LYS A 305 -3.37 11.87 21.24
C LYS A 305 -4.49 11.81 20.22
N LEU A 306 -4.17 12.00 18.96
CA LEU A 306 -5.13 12.05 17.85
C LEU A 306 -4.82 10.96 16.83
N ILE A 307 -5.87 10.37 16.24
CA ILE A 307 -5.77 9.46 15.09
C ILE A 307 -6.62 10.01 13.96
N VAL A 308 -6.05 10.05 12.76
CA VAL A 308 -6.81 10.26 11.52
C VAL A 308 -7.27 8.91 11.00
N ILE A 309 -8.58 8.77 10.77
CA ILE A 309 -9.22 7.57 10.23
C ILE A 309 -9.72 7.89 8.83
N VAL A 310 -9.37 7.05 7.86
CA VAL A 310 -9.84 7.14 6.48
C VAL A 310 -10.25 5.77 5.97
N GLY A 311 -11.27 5.72 5.10
CA GLY A 311 -11.84 4.47 4.63
C GLY A 311 -12.83 4.67 3.50
N ASP A 312 -13.83 3.78 3.47
CA ASP A 312 -14.89 3.74 2.47
C ASP A 312 -16.00 4.77 2.75
N ASP A 313 -15.57 6.01 2.99
CA ASP A 313 -16.41 7.19 3.13
C ASP A 313 -15.66 8.39 2.55
N THR A 314 -16.42 9.37 2.06
CA THR A 314 -15.87 10.63 1.55
C THR A 314 -15.28 11.51 2.65
N ASP A 315 -15.79 11.40 3.87
CA ASP A 315 -15.34 12.15 5.02
C ASP A 315 -14.24 11.36 5.76
N ALA A 316 -13.14 12.03 6.06
CA ALA A 316 -12.15 11.50 6.99
C ALA A 316 -12.58 11.84 8.44
N LEU A 317 -12.19 11.02 9.42
CA LEU A 317 -12.46 11.32 10.84
C LEU A 317 -11.17 11.66 11.59
N LEU A 318 -11.24 12.63 12.49
CA LEU A 318 -10.24 12.85 13.52
C LEU A 318 -10.81 12.41 14.85
N ILE A 319 -10.14 11.46 15.52
CA ILE A 319 -10.60 10.89 16.79
C ILE A 319 -9.59 11.11 17.91
N ASP A 320 -10.08 11.08 19.15
CA ASP A 320 -9.24 10.97 20.34
C ASP A 320 -8.69 9.54 20.47
N ALA A 321 -7.36 9.38 20.47
CA ALA A 321 -6.68 8.08 20.46
C ALA A 321 -6.92 7.24 21.73
N ASN A 322 -7.35 7.87 22.82
CA ASN A 322 -7.59 7.17 24.08
C ASN A 322 -9.03 6.66 24.18
N SER A 323 -10.01 7.50 23.85
CA SER A 323 -11.43 7.21 24.00
C SER A 323 -12.12 6.71 22.74
N GLY A 324 -11.49 6.86 21.56
CA GLY A 324 -12.09 6.52 20.27
C GLY A 324 -13.16 7.50 19.81
N LYS A 325 -13.43 8.58 20.57
CA LYS A 325 -14.49 9.52 20.24
C LYS A 325 -14.10 10.40 19.06
N THR A 326 -15.01 10.52 18.10
CA THR A 326 -14.91 11.48 17.00
C THR A 326 -14.87 12.91 17.52
N ILE A 327 -13.79 13.61 17.19
CA ILE A 327 -13.59 15.03 17.47
C ILE A 327 -14.12 15.85 16.29
N HIS A 328 -13.85 15.40 15.05
CA HIS A 328 -14.27 16.08 13.84
C HIS A 328 -14.42 15.13 12.65
N ALA A 329 -15.36 15.45 11.75
CA ALA A 329 -15.45 14.86 10.42
C ALA A 329 -14.96 15.90 9.40
N MET A 330 -13.96 15.51 8.61
CA MET A 330 -13.26 16.37 7.66
C MET A 330 -13.83 16.17 6.27
N LYS A 331 -14.59 17.17 5.82
CA LYS A 331 -15.36 17.10 4.58
C LYS A 331 -14.61 17.71 3.40
N GLY A 332 -14.74 17.11 2.23
CA GLY A 332 -14.36 17.73 0.97
C GLY A 332 -13.82 16.78 -0.09
N HIS A 333 -13.26 15.63 0.31
CA HIS A 333 -12.97 14.57 -0.65
C HIS A 333 -14.26 14.08 -1.32
N LEU A 334 -14.13 13.59 -2.54
CA LEU A 334 -15.28 13.20 -3.38
C LEU A 334 -15.36 11.70 -3.62
N ASP A 335 -14.49 10.92 -2.97
CA ASP A 335 -14.40 9.46 -3.08
C ASP A 335 -13.71 8.92 -1.81
N TYR A 336 -13.34 7.64 -1.79
CA TYR A 336 -12.75 6.96 -0.64
C TYR A 336 -11.27 7.27 -0.48
N SER A 337 -10.86 7.34 0.78
CA SER A 337 -9.51 7.71 1.18
C SER A 337 -8.70 6.47 1.57
N PHE A 338 -7.43 6.41 1.15
CA PHE A 338 -6.57 5.23 1.31
C PHE A 338 -5.20 5.51 1.94
N ALA A 339 -4.90 6.79 2.18
CA ALA A 339 -3.65 7.18 2.82
C ALA A 339 -3.89 8.36 3.75
N SER A 340 -3.21 8.35 4.89
CA SER A 340 -3.10 9.51 5.75
C SER A 340 -1.71 9.56 6.39
N ALA A 341 -1.21 10.76 6.66
CA ALA A 341 0.05 10.93 7.37
C ALA A 341 0.10 12.27 8.11
N TRP A 342 0.73 12.27 9.28
CA TRP A 342 0.98 13.49 10.05
C TRP A 342 2.31 14.14 9.68
N SER A 343 2.32 15.47 9.67
CA SER A 343 3.56 16.23 9.77
C SER A 343 4.20 15.98 11.14
N PRO A 344 5.53 15.85 11.24
CA PRO A 344 6.21 15.61 12.51
C PRO A 344 6.05 16.77 13.52
N ASP A 345 5.62 17.95 13.09
CA ASP A 345 5.29 19.06 13.99
C ASP A 345 3.92 18.93 14.68
N GLY A 346 3.11 17.95 14.27
CA GLY A 346 1.78 17.65 14.82
C GLY A 346 0.72 18.72 14.52
N ARG A 347 1.01 19.70 13.65
CA ARG A 347 0.07 20.79 13.34
C ARG A 347 -0.75 20.52 12.10
N THR A 348 -0.15 19.87 11.12
CA THR A 348 -0.81 19.50 9.88
C THR A 348 -0.74 18.01 9.63
N PHE A 349 -1.67 17.53 8.82
CA PHE A 349 -1.66 16.17 8.30
C PHE A 349 -2.28 16.18 6.92
N ALA A 350 -2.13 15.07 6.21
CA ALA A 350 -2.57 14.92 4.84
C ALA A 350 -3.44 13.67 4.68
N THR A 351 -4.39 13.73 3.75
CA THR A 351 -5.25 12.60 3.35
C THR A 351 -5.17 12.41 1.83
N GLY A 352 -5.02 11.18 1.38
CA GLY A 352 -4.88 10.79 -0.02
C GLY A 352 -6.07 9.95 -0.47
N ASN A 353 -6.59 10.27 -1.65
CA ASN A 353 -7.93 9.85 -2.04
C ASN A 353 -8.02 9.33 -3.48
N GLN A 354 -9.07 8.55 -3.71
CA GLN A 354 -9.44 8.01 -5.02
C GLN A 354 -9.82 9.11 -6.03
N ASP A 355 -10.29 10.27 -5.57
CA ASP A 355 -10.58 11.47 -6.34
C ASP A 355 -9.33 12.15 -6.95
N LYS A 356 -8.17 11.49 -6.88
CA LYS A 356 -6.86 11.93 -7.41
C LYS A 356 -6.27 13.14 -6.68
N THR A 357 -6.80 13.49 -5.51
CA THR A 357 -6.27 14.60 -4.71
C THR A 357 -5.67 14.14 -3.39
N CYS A 358 -4.75 14.96 -2.91
CA CYS A 358 -4.24 14.94 -1.55
C CYS A 358 -4.69 16.25 -0.87
N ARG A 359 -5.38 16.15 0.27
CA ARG A 359 -5.79 17.32 1.05
C ARG A 359 -4.89 17.50 2.25
N ILE A 360 -4.47 18.73 2.50
CA ILE A 360 -3.71 19.12 3.68
C ILE A 360 -4.65 19.80 4.67
N TRP A 361 -4.57 19.41 5.92
CA TRP A 361 -5.44 19.86 7.00
C TRP A 361 -4.60 20.53 8.10
N ASP A 362 -5.16 21.57 8.73
CA ASP A 362 -4.60 22.15 9.95
C ASP A 362 -5.42 21.65 11.14
N ALA A 363 -4.79 20.92 12.07
CA ALA A 363 -5.46 20.34 13.23
C ALA A 363 -6.11 21.39 14.15
N ARG A 364 -5.72 22.67 14.01
CA ARG A 364 -6.30 23.80 14.76
C ARG A 364 -7.55 24.37 14.11
N ASN A 365 -7.79 24.08 12.81
CA ASN A 365 -8.96 24.51 12.07
C ASN A 365 -9.34 23.49 10.98
N LEU A 366 -10.23 22.56 11.34
CA LEU A 366 -10.62 21.43 10.52
C LEU A 366 -11.86 21.69 9.64
N SER A 367 -12.42 22.90 9.66
CA SER A 367 -13.63 23.20 8.89
C SER A 367 -13.43 23.09 7.38
N GLN A 368 -12.18 23.17 6.91
CA GLN A 368 -11.78 22.99 5.52
C GLN A 368 -10.30 22.60 5.42
N SER A 369 -9.92 21.92 4.34
CA SER A 369 -8.52 21.68 4.01
C SER A 369 -7.81 23.00 3.67
N VAL A 370 -6.59 23.20 4.15
CA VAL A 370 -5.77 24.38 3.84
C VAL A 370 -5.22 24.34 2.41
N HIS A 371 -4.96 23.14 1.88
CA HIS A 371 -4.54 22.94 0.50
C HIS A 371 -5.17 21.69 -0.10
N VAL A 372 -5.34 21.71 -1.42
CA VAL A 372 -5.68 20.56 -2.23
C VAL A 372 -4.61 20.42 -3.31
N LEU A 373 -3.83 19.33 -3.23
CA LEU A 373 -2.78 18.96 -4.16
C LEU A 373 -3.33 17.92 -5.14
N ARG A 374 -2.92 17.97 -6.41
CA ARG A 374 -3.43 17.09 -7.46
C ARG A 374 -2.37 16.09 -7.91
N GLY A 375 -2.79 14.85 -8.12
CA GLY A 375 -2.07 13.89 -8.94
C GLY A 375 -2.20 14.18 -10.43
N ASN A 376 -1.53 13.37 -11.24
CA ASN A 376 -1.50 13.48 -12.70
C ASN A 376 -2.48 12.50 -13.37
N VAL A 377 -2.54 11.24 -12.93
CA VAL A 377 -3.31 10.17 -13.58
C VAL A 377 -4.28 9.45 -12.67
N GLY A 378 -3.91 9.20 -11.41
CA GLY A 378 -4.59 8.25 -10.54
C GLY A 378 -4.76 8.69 -9.10
N ALA A 379 -5.39 7.80 -8.34
CA ALA A 379 -5.63 7.92 -6.92
C ALA A 379 -4.33 8.11 -6.11
N ILE A 380 -4.41 8.84 -4.99
CA ILE A 380 -3.29 8.98 -4.06
C ILE A 380 -3.34 7.86 -3.03
N ARG A 381 -2.38 6.93 -3.10
CA ARG A 381 -2.40 5.67 -2.33
C ARG A 381 -1.35 5.57 -1.23
N SER A 382 -0.37 6.46 -1.21
CA SER A 382 0.59 6.56 -0.11
C SER A 382 0.99 8.00 0.11
N ILE A 383 1.11 8.41 1.37
CA ILE A 383 1.55 9.74 1.77
C ILE A 383 2.57 9.57 2.88
N ARG A 384 3.69 10.30 2.80
CA ARG A 384 4.71 10.31 3.85
C ARG A 384 5.26 11.71 4.05
N PHE A 385 5.41 12.12 5.30
CA PHE A 385 6.26 13.26 5.65
C PHE A 385 7.68 12.77 5.89
N THR A 386 8.66 13.59 5.50
CA THR A 386 10.04 13.43 5.99
C THR A 386 10.09 13.71 7.50
N SER A 387 10.93 12.99 8.23
CA SER A 387 11.01 13.10 9.71
C SER A 387 11.46 14.48 10.20
N ASP A 388 12.13 15.27 9.35
CA ASP A 388 12.51 16.65 9.62
C ASP A 388 11.44 17.69 9.23
N GLY A 389 10.31 17.24 8.67
CA GLY A 389 9.17 18.08 8.30
C GLY A 389 9.42 19.03 7.13
N GLN A 390 10.44 18.79 6.30
CA GLN A 390 10.72 19.66 5.15
C GLN A 390 9.88 19.31 3.92
N PHE A 391 9.63 18.02 3.72
CA PHE A 391 8.94 17.51 2.54
C PHE A 391 7.77 16.60 2.88
N LEU A 392 6.73 16.73 2.06
CA LEU A 392 5.63 15.79 1.94
C LEU A 392 5.79 15.04 0.61
N SER A 393 5.76 13.73 0.62
CA SER A 393 5.58 12.94 -0.59
C SER A 393 4.18 12.34 -0.68
N MET A 394 3.67 12.26 -1.90
CA MET A 394 2.46 11.51 -2.21
C MET A 394 2.71 10.64 -3.46
N ALA A 395 2.37 9.36 -3.35
CA ALA A 395 2.43 8.41 -4.46
C ALA A 395 1.04 8.22 -5.05
N GLU A 396 0.97 8.29 -6.37
CA GLU A 396 -0.19 7.85 -7.12
C GLU A 396 -0.26 6.33 -7.17
N ALA A 397 -1.40 5.77 -7.58
CA ALA A 397 -1.54 4.32 -7.78
C ALA A 397 -0.52 3.77 -8.79
N ALA A 398 -0.14 4.59 -9.78
CA ALA A 398 0.84 4.26 -10.80
C ALA A 398 1.65 5.49 -11.23
N ASP A 399 2.83 5.21 -11.78
CA ASP A 399 3.70 6.09 -12.57
C ASP A 399 4.35 7.29 -11.87
N PHE A 400 3.69 7.90 -10.88
CA PHE A 400 4.11 9.17 -10.31
C PHE A 400 4.25 9.15 -8.80
N VAL A 401 5.33 9.80 -8.35
CA VAL A 401 5.49 10.24 -6.97
C VAL A 401 5.79 11.73 -6.98
N HIS A 402 5.09 12.50 -6.16
CA HIS A 402 5.29 13.94 -6.01
C HIS A 402 5.90 14.25 -4.66
N ILE A 403 6.87 15.16 -4.62
CA ILE A 403 7.52 15.63 -3.39
C ILE A 403 7.36 17.15 -3.32
N PHE A 404 6.67 17.64 -2.29
CA PHE A 404 6.36 19.05 -2.08
C PHE A 404 7.23 19.64 -0.98
N ASP A 405 7.79 20.83 -1.21
CA ASP A 405 8.45 21.60 -0.17
C ASP A 405 7.41 22.30 0.72
N ILE A 406 7.37 21.90 1.98
CA ILE A 406 6.42 22.43 2.97
C ILE A 406 6.71 23.90 3.26
N LYS A 407 7.99 24.32 3.26
CA LYS A 407 8.35 25.72 3.53
C LYS A 407 7.89 26.66 2.42
N SER A 408 7.74 26.15 1.21
CA SER A 408 7.17 26.89 0.08
C SER A 408 5.64 26.94 0.10
N ASP A 409 4.99 26.56 1.20
CA ASP A 409 3.52 26.44 1.26
C ASP A 409 3.00 25.47 0.19
N TYR A 410 3.72 24.36 0.01
CA TYR A 410 3.46 23.31 -0.98
C TYR A 410 3.46 23.79 -2.45
N THR A 411 3.95 24.99 -2.75
CA THR A 411 3.94 25.54 -4.12
C THR A 411 5.00 24.91 -5.01
N LYS A 412 6.15 24.51 -4.47
CA LYS A 412 7.23 23.91 -5.27
C LYS A 412 7.22 22.39 -5.15
N ARG A 413 7.11 21.71 -6.29
CA ARG A 413 7.14 20.24 -6.34
C ARG A 413 8.26 19.68 -7.20
N GLN A 414 8.79 18.55 -6.75
CA GLN A 414 9.50 17.59 -7.57
C GLN A 414 8.52 16.49 -8.00
N GLU A 415 8.62 16.05 -9.25
CA GLU A 415 7.86 14.92 -9.78
C GLU A 415 8.86 13.82 -10.15
N LEU A 416 8.62 12.62 -9.64
CA LEU A 416 9.30 11.39 -10.07
C LEU A 416 8.39 10.73 -11.10
N ASP A 417 8.89 10.58 -12.32
CA ASP A 417 8.14 10.11 -13.49
C ASP A 417 8.73 8.77 -13.97
N PHE A 418 7.99 7.69 -13.74
CA PHE A 418 8.33 6.32 -14.12
C PHE A 418 7.05 5.57 -14.56
N PHE A 419 7.14 4.31 -14.96
CA PHE A 419 5.99 3.52 -15.44
C PHE A 419 5.77 2.28 -14.58
N GLY A 420 4.51 1.99 -14.26
CA GLY A 420 4.12 0.82 -13.48
C GLY A 420 3.41 1.19 -12.17
N ASP A 421 2.85 0.20 -11.49
CA ASP A 421 2.14 0.43 -10.24
C ASP A 421 3.11 0.72 -9.10
N VAL A 422 2.79 1.70 -8.25
CA VAL A 422 3.64 2.07 -7.13
C VAL A 422 3.29 1.18 -5.94
N SER A 423 4.06 0.12 -5.66
CA SER A 423 3.73 -0.83 -4.58
C SER A 423 3.92 -0.26 -3.18
N GLY A 424 4.77 0.76 -3.05
CA GLY A 424 4.96 1.49 -1.82
C GLY A 424 6.08 2.51 -1.92
N MET A 425 6.14 3.39 -0.93
CA MET A 425 7.13 4.46 -0.84
C MET A 425 7.55 4.65 0.62
N SER A 426 8.85 4.81 0.85
CA SER A 426 9.39 5.00 2.19
C SER A 426 10.62 5.90 2.20
N PHE A 427 10.58 6.96 3.01
CA PHE A 427 11.80 7.69 3.38
C PHE A 427 12.57 6.89 4.41
N SER A 428 13.89 6.88 4.31
CA SER A 428 14.73 6.46 5.42
C SER A 428 14.50 7.40 6.63
N PRO A 429 14.57 6.90 7.88
CA PRO A 429 14.32 7.73 9.06
C PRO A 429 15.25 8.94 9.19
N ASP A 430 16.47 8.84 8.66
CA ASP A 430 17.46 9.93 8.57
C ASP A 430 17.19 10.93 7.44
N THR A 431 16.13 10.72 6.65
CA THR A 431 15.71 11.48 5.46
C THR A 431 16.65 11.43 4.25
N ASP A 432 17.80 10.75 4.35
CA ASP A 432 18.84 10.72 3.31
C ASP A 432 18.37 10.04 2.03
N THR A 433 17.45 9.08 2.12
CA THR A 433 17.04 8.23 1.01
C THR A 433 15.52 8.11 0.92
N LEU A 434 15.02 8.04 -0.30
CA LEU A 434 13.65 7.69 -0.64
C LEU A 434 13.68 6.42 -1.49
N TYR A 435 12.95 5.40 -1.04
CA TYR A 435 12.71 4.18 -1.80
C TYR A 435 11.31 4.19 -2.38
N VAL A 436 11.19 3.77 -3.65
CA VAL A 436 9.91 3.58 -4.34
C VAL A 436 9.90 2.19 -4.96
N GLY A 437 8.97 1.35 -4.54
CA GLY A 437 8.72 0.04 -5.15
C GLY A 437 7.85 0.19 -6.38
N VAL A 438 8.27 -0.42 -7.48
CA VAL A 438 7.51 -0.50 -8.72
C VAL A 438 7.11 -1.96 -8.93
N SER A 439 5.81 -2.20 -9.00
CA SER A 439 5.23 -3.48 -9.39
C SER A 439 4.87 -3.40 -10.87
N ASP A 440 5.58 -4.17 -11.67
CA ASP A 440 5.32 -4.34 -13.08
C ASP A 440 5.87 -5.71 -13.51
N ARG A 441 5.19 -6.39 -14.43
CA ARG A 441 5.58 -7.73 -14.88
C ARG A 441 6.98 -7.76 -15.47
N ILE A 442 7.34 -6.71 -16.21
CA ILE A 442 8.60 -6.64 -16.94
C ILE A 442 9.57 -5.74 -16.20
N TYR A 443 9.15 -4.55 -15.80
CA TYR A 443 9.98 -3.47 -15.25
C TYR A 443 9.87 -3.30 -13.72
N GLY A 444 9.28 -4.28 -13.04
CA GLY A 444 9.19 -4.33 -11.59
C GLY A 444 10.57 -4.21 -10.95
N SER A 445 10.69 -3.34 -9.95
CA SER A 445 11.99 -2.96 -9.40
C SER A 445 11.91 -2.09 -8.15
N LEU A 446 13.06 -1.83 -7.53
CA LEU A 446 13.22 -0.89 -6.44
C LEU A 446 14.02 0.33 -6.91
N LEU A 447 13.37 1.49 -6.94
CA LEU A 447 14.01 2.77 -7.22
C LEU A 447 14.52 3.40 -5.93
N GLN A 448 15.78 3.84 -5.95
CA GLN A 448 16.44 4.54 -4.85
C GLN A 448 16.78 5.97 -5.27
N PHE A 449 16.37 6.93 -4.45
CA PHE A 449 16.70 8.34 -4.61
C PHE A 449 17.38 8.87 -3.35
N GLY A 450 18.44 9.66 -3.50
CA GLY A 450 19.19 10.25 -2.39
C GLY A 450 18.91 11.73 -2.26
N ARG A 451 18.69 12.21 -1.05
CA ARG A 451 18.39 13.62 -0.76
C ARG A 451 19.51 14.53 -1.27
N ARG A 452 19.11 15.65 -1.87
CA ARG A 452 20.00 16.75 -2.23
C ARG A 452 20.01 17.76 -1.10
N TYR A 453 21.21 18.05 -0.62
CA TYR A 453 21.44 19.12 0.32
C TYR A 453 22.00 20.32 -0.44
N ASN A 454 21.22 21.39 -0.52
CA ASN A 454 21.72 22.66 -1.03
C ASN A 454 22.55 23.33 0.08
N TYR A 455 23.86 23.10 0.08
CA TYR A 455 24.79 23.80 0.96
C TYR A 455 25.09 25.19 0.38
N SER A 456 24.11 26.09 0.42
CA SER A 456 24.27 27.48 -0.06
C SER A 456 25.45 28.23 0.59
N TYR A 457 25.92 27.78 1.76
CA TYR A 457 27.11 28.30 2.42
C TYR A 457 28.44 27.84 1.80
N LEU A 458 28.51 26.62 1.23
CA LEU A 458 29.72 26.14 0.55
C LEU A 458 29.82 26.70 -0.88
N ASP A 459 28.68 26.88 -1.54
CA ASP A 459 28.62 27.49 -2.89
C ASP A 459 28.90 29.01 -2.88
N SER A 460 28.94 29.66 -1.71
CA SER A 460 29.36 31.06 -1.56
C SER A 460 30.84 31.23 -1.19
N LEU A 461 31.57 30.13 -1.03
CA LEU A 461 33.02 30.08 -0.80
C LEU A 461 33.83 29.66 -2.05
N LEU A 462 33.15 29.36 -3.15
CA LEU A 462 33.71 29.19 -4.50
C LEU A 462 33.32 30.40 -5.36
#